data_AF-A0A2W4URJ2-F1
#
_entry.id   AF-A0A2W4URJ2-F1
#
_cell.length_a   1.000
_cell.length_b   1.000
_cell.length_c   1.000
_cell.angle_alpha   90.00
_cell.angle_beta   90.00
_cell.angle_gamma   90.00
#
_symmetry.space_group_name_H-M   'P 1'
#
loop_
_entity.id
_entity.type
_entity.pdbx_description
1 polymer ?
#
loop_
_entity_poly.entity_id
_entity_poly.type
_entity_poly.pdbx_seq_one_letter_code
_entity_poly.pdbx_strand_id
1 'polypeptide(L)'
;MFNAVRYFEQTVLALLRRRCGVLLVRSRHQVHTVRLATGEYYAFGLAIAQVAKKHSPIIEIAVLESPGSSQNMSNVNNHTVDMALGSDR
;
A
#
# COMPACT_ATOMS: atom_id res chain seq x y z
N MET A 1 -16.27 0.76 9.16
CA MET A 1 -14.98 1.03 8.49
C MET A 1 -13.75 1.04 9.43
N PHE A 2 -13.91 1.00 10.76
CA PHE A 2 -12.79 0.99 11.73
C PHE A 2 -12.26 -0.41 12.10
N ASN A 3 -12.94 -1.49 11.69
CA ASN A 3 -12.54 -2.85 12.09
C ASN A 3 -11.36 -3.41 11.29
N ALA A 4 -11.26 -3.13 9.99
CA ALA A 4 -10.21 -3.70 9.13
C ALA A 4 -8.79 -3.25 9.54
N VAL A 5 -8.66 -2.01 10.03
CA VAL A 5 -7.37 -1.43 10.45
C VAL A 5 -6.84 -2.12 11.72
N ARG A 6 -7.71 -2.49 12.67
CA ARG A 6 -7.29 -3.21 13.89
C ARG A 6 -6.87 -4.65 13.61
N TYR A 7 -7.52 -5.34 12.68
CA TYR A 7 -7.14 -6.71 12.31
C TYR A 7 -5.75 -6.77 11.66
N PHE A 8 -5.37 -5.72 10.92
CA PHE A 8 -4.04 -5.59 10.34
C PHE A 8 -2.96 -5.41 11.42
N GLU A 9 -3.17 -4.52 12.39
CA GLU A 9 -2.21 -4.30 13.48
C GLU A 9 -2.04 -5.53 14.39
N GLN A 10 -3.13 -6.25 14.71
CA GLN A 10 -3.07 -7.41 15.59
C GLN A 10 -2.37 -8.62 14.96
N THR A 11 -2.53 -8.82 13.65
CA THR A 11 -1.89 -9.94 12.93
C THR A 11 -0.38 -9.73 12.85
N VAL A 12 0.06 -8.49 12.62
CA VAL A 12 1.49 -8.13 12.58
C VAL A 12 2.14 -8.27 13.95
N LEU A 13 1.47 -7.82 15.02
CA LEU A 13 1.97 -7.95 16.40
C LEU A 13 2.02 -9.39 16.90
N ALA A 14 1.08 -10.26 16.49
CA ALA A 14 1.07 -11.67 16.87
C ALA A 14 2.21 -12.47 16.21
N LEU A 15 2.57 -12.15 14.97
CA LEU A 15 3.71 -12.73 14.26
C LEU A 15 5.07 -12.28 14.85
N LEU A 16 5.12 -11.05 15.38
CA LEU A 16 6.32 -10.46 16.00
C LEU A 16 6.65 -11.00 17.40
N ARG A 17 5.73 -11.70 18.05
CA ARG A 17 5.91 -12.17 19.44
C ARG A 17 6.56 -13.56 19.56
N ARG A 18 6.74 -14.29 18.46
CA ARG A 18 7.30 -15.67 18.45
C ARG A 18 8.75 -15.80 17.99
N ARG A 19 9.39 -14.74 17.50
CA ARG A 19 10.82 -14.78 17.13
C ARG A 19 11.56 -13.55 17.65
N CYS A 20 12.22 -13.76 18.78
CA CYS A 20 13.41 -13.08 19.30
C CYS A 20 13.76 -11.72 18.69
N GLY A 21 13.73 -10.68 19.54
CA GLY A 21 13.95 -9.25 19.28
C GLY A 21 15.27 -8.80 18.63
N VAL A 22 16.01 -9.69 17.97
CA VAL A 22 17.20 -9.34 17.15
C VAL A 22 16.80 -9.01 15.69
N LEU A 23 15.65 -9.49 15.20
CA LEU A 23 15.20 -9.23 13.81
C LEU A 23 14.56 -7.84 13.62
N LEU A 24 14.16 -7.17 14.70
CA LEU A 24 13.47 -5.88 14.66
C LEU A 24 14.35 -4.71 14.21
N VAL A 25 15.68 -4.84 14.32
CA VAL A 25 16.63 -3.78 13.94
C VAL A 25 17.02 -3.88 12.45
N ARG A 26 17.01 -5.08 11.87
CA ARG A 26 17.43 -5.30 10.48
C ARG A 26 16.34 -5.00 9.44
N SER A 27 15.06 -5.02 9.85
CA SER A 27 13.94 -4.74 8.94
C SER A 27 13.68 -3.25 8.70
N ARG A 28 14.42 -2.34 9.36
CA ARG A 28 14.20 -0.89 9.27
C ARG A 28 14.76 -0.22 8.00
N HIS A 29 15.46 -0.95 7.14
CA HIS A 29 16.11 -0.39 5.95
C HIS A 29 15.50 -0.83 4.62
N GLN A 30 14.45 -1.65 4.63
CA GLN A 30 13.79 -2.05 3.40
C GLN A 30 12.60 -1.13 3.14
N VAL A 31 12.74 -0.22 2.17
CA VAL A 31 11.62 0.58 1.67
C VAL A 31 10.79 -0.32 0.78
N HIS A 32 9.54 -0.53 1.14
CA HIS A 32 8.57 -1.30 0.37
C HIS A 32 7.82 -0.36 -0.56
N THR A 33 8.10 -0.47 -1.85
CA THR A 33 7.39 0.29 -2.88
C THR A 33 6.09 -0.41 -3.24
N VAL A 34 5.00 0.35 -3.23
CA VAL A 34 3.65 -0.07 -3.57
C VAL A 34 3.19 0.73 -4.78
N ARG A 35 2.91 0.06 -5.90
CA ARG A 35 2.43 0.67 -7.14
C ARG A 35 0.91 0.79 -7.10
N LEU A 36 0.41 2.02 -7.13
CA LEU A 36 -1.01 2.36 -7.07
C LEU A 36 -1.45 2.94 -8.40
N ALA A 37 -2.26 2.22 -9.16
CA ALA A 37 -2.86 2.75 -10.38
C ALA A 37 -4.04 3.68 -10.05
N THR A 38 -4.04 4.87 -10.62
CA THR A 38 -5.02 5.91 -10.37
C THR A 38 -5.42 6.55 -11.69
N GLY A 39 -6.71 6.46 -12.04
CA GLY A 39 -7.26 7.19 -13.17
C GLY A 39 -7.61 8.61 -12.76
N GLU A 40 -8.91 8.92 -12.78
CA GLU A 40 -9.46 10.21 -12.33
C GLU A 40 -9.10 10.56 -10.87
N TYR A 41 -8.69 9.56 -10.08
CA TYR A 41 -8.30 9.71 -8.67
C TYR A 41 -6.80 10.00 -8.46
N TYR A 42 -6.07 10.43 -9.48
CA TYR A 42 -4.62 10.67 -9.39
C TYR A 42 -4.23 11.61 -8.23
N ALA A 43 -4.92 12.73 -8.07
CA ALA A 43 -4.69 13.68 -6.97
C ALA A 43 -4.90 13.04 -5.58
N PHE A 44 -5.88 12.13 -5.46
CA PHE A 44 -6.13 11.40 -4.23
C PHE A 44 -5.03 10.36 -3.97
N GLY A 45 -4.55 9.68 -5.01
CA GLY A 45 -3.37 8.80 -4.92
C GLY A 45 -2.14 9.53 -4.37
N LEU A 46 -1.88 10.74 -4.84
CA LEU A 46 -0.78 11.57 -4.34
C LEU A 46 -0.95 11.92 -2.85
N ALA A 47 -2.17 12.25 -2.41
CA ALA A 47 -2.44 12.51 -1.00
C ALA A 47 -2.16 11.27 -0.13
N ILE A 48 -2.55 10.08 -0.58
CA ILE A 48 -2.22 8.81 0.11
C ILE A 48 -0.70 8.63 0.18
N ALA A 49 0.03 8.87 -0.92
CA ALA A 49 1.48 8.74 -0.94
C ALA A 49 2.18 9.68 0.07
N GLN A 50 1.69 10.93 0.19
CA GLN A 50 2.22 11.89 1.16
C GLN A 50 1.94 11.46 2.61
N VAL A 51 0.74 10.98 2.89
CA VAL A 51 0.37 10.49 4.24
C VAL A 51 1.17 9.25 4.59
N ALA A 52 1.32 8.29 3.65
CA ALA A 52 2.11 7.09 3.86
C ALA A 52 3.57 7.42 4.16
N LYS A 53 4.19 8.32 3.39
CA LYS A 53 5.56 8.79 3.64
C LYS A 53 5.73 9.43 5.01
N LYS A 54 4.72 10.18 5.47
CA LYS A 54 4.74 10.86 6.78
C LYS A 54 4.62 9.88 7.95
N HIS A 55 3.78 8.85 7.84
CA HIS A 55 3.45 7.95 8.95
C HIS A 55 4.23 6.63 8.94
N SER A 56 4.70 6.20 7.77
CA SER A 56 5.46 4.96 7.60
C SER A 56 6.56 5.18 6.54
N PRO A 57 7.73 5.70 6.93
CA PRO A 57 8.82 6.00 5.99
C PRO A 57 9.41 4.75 5.30
N ILE A 58 9.07 3.57 5.79
CA ILE A 58 9.41 2.28 5.16
C ILE A 58 8.44 1.89 4.02
N ILE A 59 7.37 2.65 3.78
CA ILE A 59 6.42 2.42 2.69
C ILE A 59 6.49 3.60 1.73
N GLU A 60 6.76 3.30 0.46
CA GLU A 60 6.72 4.27 -0.63
C GLU A 60 5.57 3.91 -1.55
N ILE A 61 4.73 4.90 -1.91
CA ILE A 61 3.61 4.69 -2.83
C ILE A 61 3.95 5.34 -4.15
N ALA A 62 4.15 4.53 -5.19
CA ALA A 62 4.32 4.97 -6.55
C ALA A 62 2.94 5.08 -7.22
N VAL A 63 2.48 6.32 -7.42
CA VAL A 63 1.19 6.61 -8.04
C VAL A 63 1.36 6.59 -9.55
N LEU A 64 0.60 5.74 -10.23
CA LEU A 64 0.66 5.54 -11.67
C LEU A 64 -0.64 6.04 -12.30
N GLU A 65 -0.53 7.02 -13.19
CA GLU A 65 -1.68 7.50 -13.95
C GLU A 65 -2.16 6.40 -14.92
N SER A 66 -3.48 6.29 -15.06
CA SER A 66 -4.10 5.29 -15.92
C SER A 66 -5.24 5.89 -16.74
N PRO A 67 -5.50 5.37 -17.96
CA PRO A 67 -6.59 5.87 -18.80
C PRO A 67 -8.00 5.59 -18.25
N GLY A 68 -8.14 4.70 -17.25
CA GLY A 68 -9.45 4.36 -16.68
C GLY A 68 -9.48 3.06 -15.87
N SER A 69 -10.61 2.80 -15.19
CA SER A 69 -10.79 1.67 -14.27
C SER A 69 -10.58 0.29 -14.92
N SER A 70 -10.93 0.11 -16.20
CA SER A 70 -10.74 -1.16 -16.92
C SER A 70 -9.26 -1.50 -17.11
N GLN A 71 -8.44 -0.50 -17.43
CA GLN A 71 -6.98 -0.64 -17.50
C GLN A 71 -6.40 -0.95 -16.11
N ASN A 72 -6.94 -0.34 -15.06
CA ASN A 72 -6.49 -0.56 -13.68
C ASN A 72 -6.71 -1.99 -13.20
N MET A 73 -7.88 -2.55 -13.49
CA MET A 73 -8.16 -3.94 -13.15
C MET A 73 -7.30 -4.92 -13.95
N SER A 74 -7.04 -4.64 -15.23
CA SER A 74 -6.08 -5.40 -16.03
C SER A 74 -4.67 -5.34 -15.43
N ASN A 75 -4.25 -4.17 -14.97
CA ASN A 75 -2.94 -3.97 -14.36
C ASN A 75 -2.78 -4.72 -13.02
N VAL A 76 -3.83 -4.76 -12.19
CA VAL A 76 -3.83 -5.56 -10.96
C VAL A 76 -3.78 -7.06 -11.30
N ASN A 77 -4.60 -7.52 -12.23
CA ASN A 77 -4.65 -8.93 -12.65
C ASN A 77 -3.32 -9.41 -13.25
N ASN A 78 -2.60 -8.53 -13.95
CA ASN A 78 -1.30 -8.83 -14.54
C ASN A 78 -0.12 -8.55 -13.59
N HIS A 79 -0.38 -8.21 -12.32
CA HIS A 79 0.62 -7.85 -11.31
C HIS A 79 1.57 -6.71 -11.72
N THR A 80 1.15 -5.85 -12.66
CA THR A 80 1.90 -4.67 -13.09
C THR A 80 1.76 -3.53 -12.08
N VAL A 81 0.69 -3.56 -11.29
CA VAL A 81 0.48 -2.71 -10.11
C VAL A 81 0.00 -3.55 -8.94
N ASP A 82 0.25 -3.08 -7.73
CA ASP A 82 -0.07 -3.81 -6.50
C ASP A 82 -1.49 -3.46 -6.02
N MET A 83 -1.97 -2.26 -6.35
CA MET A 83 -3.33 -1.79 -6.05
C MET A 83 -3.87 -0.86 -7.14
N ALA A 84 -5.18 -0.72 -7.19
CA ALA A 84 -5.88 0.17 -8.11
C ALA A 84 -6.99 0.98 -7.40
N LEU A 85 -7.13 2.24 -7.79
CA LEU A 85 -8.34 3.01 -7.55
C LEU A 85 -9.25 2.90 -8.78
N GLY A 86 -10.48 2.47 -8.56
CA GLY A 86 -11.52 2.38 -9.59
C GLY A 86 -12.84 2.91 -9.06
N SER A 87 -13.66 3.45 -9.96
CA SER A 87 -15.06 3.74 -9.69
C SER A 87 -15.89 2.51 -10.08
N ASP A 88 -16.69 2.00 -9.14
CA ASP A 88 -17.61 0.86 -9.35
C ASP A 88 -18.90 1.35 -10.04
N ARG A 89 -18.76 1.86 -11.26
CA ARG A 89 -19.87 2.29 -12.12
C ARG A 89 -19.79 1.62 -13.48
#